data_AF-A0A415JGV7-F1
#
_entry.id   AF-A0A415JGV7-F1
#
_cell.length_a   1.000
_cell.length_b   1.000
_cell.length_c   1.000
_cell.angle_alpha   90.00
_cell.angle_beta   90.00
_cell.angle_gamma   90.00
#
_symmetry.space_group_name_H-M   'P 1'
#
loop_
_entity.id
_entity.type
_entity.pdbx_description
1 polymer ?
#
loop_
_entity_poly.entity_id
_entity_poly.type
_entity_poly.pdbx_seq_one_letter_code
_entity_poly.pdbx_strand_id
1 'polypeptide(L)'
;MAVKSKARHDLTLRSIKREIQAGRDVAFWLDKAYAHLDSGLFDEADIAEVEELAAAYYDGIDAVEQQEPNQDDAGTDSADSTADTDTVGA
;
A
#
# COMPACT_ATOMS: atom_id res chain seq x y z
N MET A 1 -20.76 18.18 22.96
CA MET A 1 -20.31 17.07 22.10
C MET A 1 -19.93 17.65 20.76
N ALA A 2 -18.68 17.46 20.35
CA ALA A 2 -18.08 18.21 19.25
C ALA A 2 -18.85 17.96 17.95
N VAL A 3 -19.43 19.04 17.41
CA VAL A 3 -19.89 19.08 16.03
C VAL A 3 -18.65 18.88 15.16
N LYS A 4 -18.33 17.63 14.81
CA LYS A 4 -17.41 17.35 13.70
C LYS A 4 -18.02 18.08 12.51
N SER A 5 -17.35 19.11 11.99
CA SER A 5 -17.89 19.87 10.87
C SER A 5 -17.94 18.95 9.66
N LYS A 6 -19.14 18.44 9.36
CA LYS A 6 -19.43 17.56 8.23
C LYS A 6 -18.91 18.13 6.91
N ALA A 7 -18.98 19.45 6.75
CA ALA A 7 -18.42 20.14 5.59
C ALA A 7 -16.90 19.95 5.46
N ARG A 8 -16.14 19.97 6.57
CA ARG A 8 -14.69 19.71 6.54
C ARG A 8 -14.41 18.24 6.24
N HIS A 9 -15.16 17.33 6.86
CA HIS A 9 -15.06 15.90 6.61
C HIS A 9 -15.21 15.60 5.10
N ASP A 10 -16.34 16.00 4.53
CA ASP A 10 -16.69 15.70 3.14
C ASP A 10 -15.71 16.34 2.17
N LEU A 11 -15.25 17.57 2.46
CA LEU A 11 -14.26 18.27 1.64
C LEU A 11 -12.91 17.57 1.67
N THR A 12 -12.41 17.20 2.85
CA THR A 12 -11.12 16.52 3.01
C THR A 12 -11.15 15.15 2.36
N LEU A 13 -12.21 14.36 2.59
CA LEU A 13 -12.36 13.03 2.00
C LEU A 13 -12.38 13.10 0.47
N ARG A 14 -13.19 14.02 -0.09
CA ARG A 14 -13.23 14.23 -1.55
C ARG A 14 -11.89 14.67 -2.13
N SER A 15 -11.14 15.52 -1.42
CA SER A 15 -9.81 15.94 -1.85
C SER A 15 -8.86 14.75 -1.91
N ILE A 16 -8.78 13.96 -0.84
CA ILE A 16 -7.89 12.80 -0.76
C ILE A 16 -8.19 11.79 -1.88
N LYS A 17 -9.46 11.41 -2.03
CA LYS A 17 -9.90 10.48 -3.09
C LYS A 17 -9.51 10.97 -4.48
N ARG A 18 -9.68 12.27 -4.76
CA ARG A 18 -9.31 12.87 -6.06
C ARG A 18 -7.82 12.83 -6.33
N GLU A 19 -6.99 13.04 -5.32
CA GLU A 19 -5.54 13.03 -5.49
C GLU A 19 -5.01 11.62 -5.71
N ILE A 20 -5.55 10.63 -5.00
CA ILE A 20 -5.23 9.21 -5.21
C ILE A 20 -5.66 8.73 -6.59
N GLN A 21 -6.89 9.07 -7.03
CA GLN A 21 -7.36 8.77 -8.38
C GLN A 21 -6.51 9.42 -9.48
N ALA A 22 -5.87 10.55 -9.18
CA ALA A 22 -4.95 11.21 -10.10
C ALA A 22 -3.52 10.66 -10.03
N GLY A 23 -3.25 9.66 -9.18
CA GLY A 23 -1.94 9.05 -8.99
C GLY A 23 -0.89 10.00 -8.41
N ARG A 24 -1.29 11.10 -7.77
CA ARG A 24 -0.36 12.08 -7.21
C ARG A 24 -0.02 11.70 -5.79
N ASP A 25 1.21 11.24 -5.55
CA ASP A 25 1.76 10.93 -4.23
C ASP A 25 0.79 10.10 -3.35
N VAL A 26 0.39 8.94 -3.89
CA VAL A 26 -0.64 8.07 -3.27
C VAL A 26 -0.25 7.66 -1.84
N ALA A 27 1.03 7.36 -1.62
CA ALA A 27 1.55 7.03 -0.29
C ALA A 27 1.35 8.18 0.72
N PHE A 28 1.66 9.41 0.34
CA PHE A 28 1.43 10.59 1.19
C PHE A 28 -0.04 10.80 1.52
N TRP A 29 -0.93 10.66 0.53
CA TRP A 29 -2.37 10.86 0.77
C TRP A 29 -3.00 9.75 1.60
N LEU A 30 -2.49 8.52 1.48
CA LEU A 30 -2.88 7.40 2.33
C LEU A 30 -2.42 7.62 3.79
N ASP A 31 -1.16 7.99 4.00
CA ASP A 31 -0.63 8.35 5.33
C ASP A 31 -1.43 9.49 5.97
N LYS A 32 -1.76 10.51 5.18
CA LYS A 32 -2.59 11.63 5.62
C LYS A 32 -4.02 11.21 5.97
N ALA A 33 -4.58 10.22 5.29
CA ALA A 33 -5.89 9.68 5.62
C ALA A 33 -5.86 9.01 7.00
N TYR A 34 -4.85 8.19 7.29
CA TYR A 34 -4.67 7.60 8.63
C TYR A 34 -4.43 8.65 9.71
N ALA A 35 -3.68 9.73 9.42
CA ALA A 35 -3.56 10.85 10.36
C ALA A 35 -4.94 11.50 10.67
N HIS A 36 -5.86 11.50 9.70
CA HIS A 36 -7.23 11.99 9.90
C HIS A 36 -8.11 11.01 10.67
N LEU A 37 -7.87 9.69 10.58
CA LEU A 37 -8.48 8.69 11.47
C LEU A 37 -8.10 8.95 12.92
N ASP A 38 -6.81 9.16 13.21
CA ASP A 38 -6.32 9.44 14.57
C ASP A 38 -6.87 10.74 15.14
N SER A 39 -7.02 11.77 14.30
CA SER A 39 -7.66 13.03 14.69
C SER A 39 -9.17 12.91 14.97
N GLY A 40 -9.76 11.75 14.62
CA GLY A 40 -11.20 11.51 14.63
C GLY A 40 -11.95 12.29 13.57
N LEU A 41 -11.28 12.83 12.54
CA LEU A 41 -11.97 13.44 11.41
C LEU A 41 -12.61 12.36 10.54
N PHE A 42 -11.90 11.27 10.28
CA PHE A 42 -12.35 10.08 9.55
C PHE A 42 -12.71 8.93 10.47
N ASP A 43 -13.45 7.98 9.93
CA ASP A 43 -13.69 6.66 10.51
C ASP A 43 -13.11 5.54 9.64
N GLU A 44 -13.26 4.30 10.11
CA GLU A 44 -12.75 3.11 9.42
C GLU A 44 -13.38 2.91 8.04
N ALA A 45 -14.63 3.35 7.82
CA ALA A 45 -15.29 3.23 6.53
C ALA A 45 -14.69 4.22 5.52
N ASP A 46 -14.42 5.46 5.96
CA ASP A 46 -13.73 6.45 5.12
C ASP A 46 -12.34 5.96 4.69
N ILE A 47 -11.61 5.32 5.61
CA ILE A 47 -10.28 4.76 5.35
C ILE A 47 -10.35 3.59 4.37
N ALA A 48 -11.31 2.67 4.53
CA ALA A 48 -11.49 1.56 3.60
C ALA A 48 -11.73 2.02 2.15
N GLU A 49 -12.52 3.09 1.94
CA GLU A 49 -12.74 3.66 0.61
C GLU A 49 -11.45 4.26 0.01
N VAL A 50 -10.59 4.83 0.85
CA VAL A 50 -9.29 5.41 0.44
C VAL A 50 -8.29 4.30 0.13
N GLU A 51 -8.25 3.25 0.95
CA GLU A 51 -7.41 2.05 0.74
C GLU A 51 -7.77 1.35 -0.57
N GLU A 52 -9.06 1.18 -0.89
CA GLU A 52 -9.50 0.56 -2.14
C GLU A 52 -8.99 1.33 -3.37
N LEU A 53 -9.04 2.67 -3.32
CA LEU A 53 -8.51 3.52 -4.39
C LEU A 53 -6.97 3.43 -4.51
N ALA A 54 -6.27 3.33 -3.38
CA ALA A 54 -4.82 3.18 -3.36
C ALA A 54 -4.40 1.80 -3.87
N ALA A 55 -5.08 0.73 -3.45
CA ALA A 55 -4.86 -0.62 -3.93
C ALA A 55 -5.05 -0.71 -5.46
N ALA A 56 -6.15 -0.17 -5.99
CA ALA A 56 -6.38 -0.12 -7.43
C ALA A 56 -5.29 0.63 -8.21
N TYR A 57 -4.68 1.66 -7.61
CA TYR A 57 -3.54 2.35 -8.21
C TYR A 57 -2.28 1.48 -8.25
N TYR A 58 -1.94 0.82 -7.13
CA TYR A 58 -0.76 -0.05 -7.08
C TYR A 58 -0.93 -1.30 -7.94
N ASP A 59 -2.10 -1.94 -7.94
CA ASP A 59 -2.42 -3.05 -8.84
C ASP A 59 -2.27 -2.65 -10.31
N GLY A 60 -2.67 -1.42 -10.65
CA GLY A 60 -2.50 -0.87 -12.00
C GLY A 60 -1.03 -0.64 -12.39
N ILE A 61 -0.20 -0.19 -11.46
CA ILE A 61 1.25 -0.03 -11.69
C ILE A 61 1.93 -1.38 -11.81
N ASP A 62 1.66 -2.32 -10.91
CA ASP A 62 2.25 -3.66 -10.91
C ASP A 62 1.90 -4.43 -12.21
N ALA A 63 0.68 -4.27 -12.73
CA ALA A 63 0.28 -4.84 -14.00
C ALA A 63 1.03 -4.23 -15.22
N VAL A 64 1.45 -2.97 -15.11
CA VAL A 64 2.28 -2.30 -16.13
C VAL A 64 3.75 -2.71 -15.98
N GLU A 65 4.25 -2.80 -14.76
CA GLU A 65 5.63 -3.24 -14.45
C GLU A 65 5.85 -4.70 -14.87
N GLN A 66 4.89 -5.60 -14.66
CA GLN A 66 4.95 -7.00 -15.11
C GLN A 66 4.93 -7.17 -16.64
N GLN A 67 4.50 -6.15 -17.40
CA GLN A 67 4.57 -6.17 -18.87
C GLN A 67 5.93 -5.72 -19.42
N GLU A 68 6.76 -5.06 -18.60
CA GLU A 68 8.16 -4.84 -18.89
C GLU A 68 8.95 -6.03 -18.34
N PRO A 69 9.52 -6.93 -19.18
CA PRO A 69 10.32 -8.04 -18.69
C PRO A 69 11.66 -7.49 -18.19
N ASN A 70 11.67 -6.95 -16.97
CA ASN A 70 12.90 -6.75 -16.23
C ASN A 70 13.41 -8.12 -15.83
N GLN A 71 14.38 -8.61 -16.62
CA GLN A 71 15.15 -9.82 -16.37
C GLN A 71 16.05 -9.63 -15.14
N ASP A 72 15.49 -9.49 -13.95
CA ASP A 72 16.27 -9.48 -12.70
C ASP A 72 15.50 -10.17 -11.56
N ASP A 73 14.74 -11.22 -11.87
CA ASP A 73 14.30 -12.18 -10.84
C ASP A 73 15.45 -13.14 -10.52
N ALA A 74 16.40 -12.68 -9.70
CA ALA A 74 17.29 -13.56 -8.96
C ALA A 74 16.52 -14.21 -7.81
N GLY A 75 15.58 -15.08 -8.15
CA GLY A 75 14.63 -15.72 -7.26
C GLY A 75 14.71 -17.25 -7.24
N THR A 76 15.90 -17.85 -7.37
CA THR A 76 16.08 -19.28 -7.04
C THR A 76 17.48 -19.53 -6.50
N ASP A 77 17.65 -19.37 -5.19
CA ASP A 77 18.57 -20.24 -4.46
C ASP A 77 17.68 -21.23 -3.71
N SER A 78 17.32 -22.31 -4.41
CA SER A 78 16.82 -23.51 -3.76
C SER A 78 17.88 -23.90 -2.73
N ALA A 79 17.50 -23.87 -1.46
CA ALA A 79 18.24 -24.52 -0.39
C ALA A 79 18.28 -26.04 -0.66
N ASP A 80 19.14 -26.46 -1.58
CA ASP A 80 19.59 -27.83 -1.71
C ASP A 80 20.69 -28.03 -0.66
N SER A 81 20.25 -28.25 0.59
CA SER A 81 21.13 -28.79 1.62
C SER A 81 21.45 -30.24 1.22
N THR A 82 22.46 -30.40 0.37
CA THR A 82 23.10 -31.70 0.20
C THR A 82 23.75 -32.08 1.52
N ALA A 83 23.27 -33.17 2.08
CA ALA A 83 23.87 -33.83 3.22
C ALA A 83 25.30 -34.24 2.84
N ASP A 84 26.29 -33.43 3.21
CA ASP A 84 27.69 -33.83 3.18
C ASP A 84 27.97 -34.64 4.45
N THR A 85 27.84 -35.96 4.29
CA THR A 85 28.35 -36.94 5.24
C THR A 85 29.86 -36.99 5.10
N ASP A 86 30.60 -36.25 5.90
CA ASP A 86 32.00 -36.60 6.15
C ASP A 86 32.48 -36.08 7.51
N THR A 87 32.51 -36.96 8.51
CA THR A 87 33.36 -36.81 9.68
C THR A 87 34.23 -38.05 9.76
N VAL A 88 35.33 -37.99 9.02
CA VAL A 88 36.53 -38.80 9.19
C VAL A 88 37.25 -38.37 10.48
N GLY A 89 37.65 -39.32 11.32
CA GLY A 89 38.82 -39.13 12.16
C GLY A 89 38.89 -39.88 13.50
N ALA A 90 39.75 -40.91 13.49
CA ALA A 90 40.46 -41.59 14.60
C ALA A 90 39.71 -42.64 15.44
#